data_AF-A0A1F9Z126-F1
#
_entry.id   AF-A0A1F9Z126-F1
#
_cell.length_a   1.000
_cell.length_b   1.000
_cell.length_c   1.000
_cell.angle_alpha   90.00
_cell.angle_beta   90.00
_cell.angle_gamma   90.00
#
_symmetry.space_group_name_H-M   'P 1'
#
loop_
_entity.id
_entity.type
_entity.pdbx_description
1 polymer ?
#
loop_
_entity_poly.entity_id
_entity_poly.type
_entity_poly.pdbx_seq_one_letter_code
_entity_poly.pdbx_strand_id
1 'polypeptide(L)'
;MKKIVVFLSVYLMICLLINRLEAMSCHEGNGGHQHEEKSIEKSEKKKVKVKESFYSKIYVCPMHPEVRSDKPGKCSECGMKLKKKQVLMTYACTEKGCDYKQAKPGICPEHNKGLVKKIID
;
A
#
# COMPACT_ATOMS: atom_id res chain seq x y z
N MET A 1 -34.27 52.63 0.96
CA MET A 1 -33.79 51.80 -0.16
C MET A 1 -32.26 51.73 -0.25
N LYS A 2 -31.53 52.85 -0.32
CA LYS A 2 -30.05 52.84 -0.42
C LYS A 2 -29.34 52.16 0.77
N LYS A 3 -29.84 52.34 2.00
CA LYS A 3 -29.27 51.70 3.21
C LYS A 3 -29.37 50.17 3.19
N ILE A 4 -30.51 49.63 2.74
CA ILE A 4 -30.76 48.18 2.66
C ILE A 4 -29.82 47.49 1.66
N VAL A 5 -29.55 48.14 0.52
CA VAL A 5 -28.62 47.62 -0.50
C VAL A 5 -27.19 47.58 0.04
N VAL A 6 -26.78 48.56 0.84
CA VAL A 6 -25.46 48.59 1.49
C VAL A 6 -25.35 47.54 2.61
N PHE A 7 -26.41 47.31 3.39
CA PHE A 7 -26.41 46.26 4.40
C PHE A 7 -26.35 44.86 3.79
N LEU A 8 -27.09 44.62 2.69
CA LEU A 8 -27.05 43.33 1.99
C LEU A 8 -25.70 43.09 1.31
N SER A 9 -25.07 44.12 0.73
CA SER A 9 -23.75 43.97 0.11
C SER A 9 -22.65 43.73 1.14
N VAL A 10 -22.68 44.44 2.28
CA VAL A 10 -21.74 44.23 3.39
C VAL A 10 -21.95 42.86 4.03
N TYR A 11 -23.20 42.43 4.23
CA TYR A 11 -23.52 41.11 4.76
C TYR A 11 -23.03 39.99 3.84
N LEU A 12 -23.24 40.11 2.52
CA LEU A 12 -22.75 39.15 1.54
C LEU A 12 -21.21 39.09 1.52
N MET A 13 -20.53 40.23 1.62
CA MET A 13 -19.06 40.27 1.72
C MET A 13 -18.54 39.64 3.00
N ILE A 14 -19.20 39.87 4.14
CA ILE A 14 -18.86 39.24 5.43
C ILE A 14 -19.07 37.72 5.36
N CYS A 15 -20.18 37.24 4.79
CA CYS A 15 -20.43 35.82 4.60
C CYS A 15 -19.38 35.13 3.71
N LEU A 16 -18.93 35.78 2.63
CA LEU A 16 -17.89 35.25 1.76
C LEU A 16 -16.51 35.19 2.44
N LEU A 17 -16.23 36.10 3.38
CA LEU A 17 -15.01 36.10 4.19
C LEU A 17 -15.04 35.04 5.30
N ILE A 18 -16.20 34.79 5.92
CA ILE A 18 -16.38 33.73 6.93
C ILE A 18 -16.22 32.34 6.29
N ASN A 19 -16.78 32.12 5.09
CA ASN A 19 -16.66 30.86 4.34
C ASN A 19 -15.24 30.54 3.82
N ARG A 20 -14.25 31.42 4.04
CA ARG A 20 -12.84 31.24 3.65
C ARG A 20 -11.92 30.90 4.83
N LEU A 21 -12.42 30.79 6.06
CA LEU A 21 -11.62 30.46 7.25
C LEU A 21 -11.67 28.98 7.68
N GLU A 22 -12.52 28.13 7.08
CA GLU A 22 -12.52 26.67 7.33
C GLU A 22 -11.63 25.90 6.33
N ALA A 23 -10.38 26.32 6.22
CA ALA A 23 -9.37 25.55 5.49
C ALA A 23 -8.04 25.53 6.24
N MET A 24 -8.05 25.13 7.52
CA MET A 24 -6.82 24.75 8.22
C MET A 24 -7.09 23.78 9.39
N SER A 25 -7.17 22.50 9.07
CA SER A 25 -6.72 21.41 9.95
C SER A 25 -6.28 20.24 9.08
N CYS A 26 -4.98 20.19 8.77
CA CYS A 26 -4.39 18.96 8.26
C CYS A 26 -4.44 17.91 9.39
N HIS A 27 -4.94 16.73 9.05
CA HIS A 27 -5.09 15.55 9.89
C HIS A 27 -3.81 15.19 10.67
N GLU A 28 -3.97 14.87 11.97
CA GLU A 28 -3.01 14.03 12.70
C GLU A 28 -2.80 12.70 11.96
N GLY A 29 -1.53 12.31 11.88
CA GLY A 29 -1.03 11.33 10.94
C GLY A 29 -1.74 9.98 10.99
N ASN A 30 -2.13 9.52 9.80
CA ASN A 30 -2.23 8.10 9.52
C ASN A 30 -1.43 7.83 8.25
N GLY A 31 -0.40 6.98 8.36
CA GLY A 31 0.46 6.58 7.24
C GLY A 31 -0.34 5.80 6.19
N GLY A 32 -1.01 6.52 5.30
CA GLY A 32 -1.77 5.98 4.18
C GLY A 32 -0.95 6.06 2.89
N HIS A 33 -0.23 5.00 2.57
CA HIS A 33 0.34 4.86 1.23
C HIS A 33 -0.77 4.66 0.19
N GLN A 34 -0.75 5.54 -0.82
CA GLN A 34 -1.60 5.60 -1.99
C GLN A 34 -1.45 4.33 -2.86
N HIS A 35 -2.57 3.78 -3.33
CA HIS A 35 -2.57 2.91 -4.50
C HIS A 35 -3.47 3.51 -5.57
N GLU A 36 -2.81 3.84 -6.67
CA GLU A 36 -3.32 4.42 -7.90
C GLU A 36 -4.01 3.32 -8.73
N GLU A 37 -5.24 3.57 -9.12
CA GLU A 37 -6.07 2.65 -9.90
C GLU A 37 -5.67 2.73 -11.37
N LYS A 38 -4.93 1.73 -11.86
CA LYS A 38 -4.74 1.53 -13.29
C LYS A 38 -5.23 0.15 -13.68
N SER A 39 -6.42 0.15 -14.24
CA SER A 39 -7.03 -0.92 -15.01
C SER A 39 -6.05 -1.46 -16.06
N ILE A 40 -5.71 -2.75 -15.96
CA ILE A 40 -5.24 -3.52 -17.11
C ILE A 40 -6.07 -4.79 -17.17
N GLU A 41 -6.71 -4.94 -18.32
CA GLU A 41 -7.61 -6.01 -18.72
C GLU A 41 -6.90 -7.37 -18.83
N LYS A 42 -7.58 -8.38 -18.27
CA LYS A 42 -7.90 -9.69 -18.86
C LYS A 42 -6.73 -10.59 -19.31
N SER A 43 -6.45 -11.62 -18.50
CA SER A 43 -6.40 -13.00 -19.01
C SER A 43 -6.76 -14.00 -17.90
N GLU A 44 -7.65 -14.93 -18.25
CA GLU A 44 -8.39 -15.80 -17.34
C GLU A 44 -7.51 -16.89 -16.74
N LYS A 45 -7.57 -17.07 -15.41
CA LYS A 45 -7.55 -18.38 -14.71
C LYS A 45 -7.80 -18.22 -13.19
N LYS A 46 -8.90 -18.85 -12.74
CA LYS A 46 -9.30 -19.25 -11.37
C LYS A 46 -9.30 -18.16 -10.28
N LYS A 47 -10.51 -17.70 -9.97
CA LYS A 47 -10.90 -16.69 -8.96
C LYS A 47 -10.49 -17.10 -7.53
N VAL A 48 -9.24 -16.85 -7.14
CA VAL A 48 -8.89 -16.72 -5.71
C VAL A 48 -9.27 -15.30 -5.29
N LYS A 49 -10.17 -15.17 -4.31
CA LYS A 49 -10.61 -13.88 -3.74
C LYS A 49 -9.49 -13.34 -2.84
N VAL A 50 -8.36 -12.94 -3.43
CA VAL A 50 -7.26 -12.32 -2.69
C VAL A 50 -7.63 -10.86 -2.46
N LYS A 51 -8.18 -10.58 -1.28
CA LYS A 51 -8.27 -9.21 -0.74
C LYS A 51 -6.82 -8.76 -0.48
N GLU A 52 -6.29 -7.98 -1.41
CA GLU A 52 -5.00 -7.29 -1.37
C GLU A 52 -3.76 -8.20 -1.21
N SER A 53 -3.11 -8.52 -2.32
CA SER A 53 -1.73 -9.04 -2.35
C SER A 53 -0.81 -8.03 -3.01
N PHE A 54 0.39 -7.82 -2.44
CA PHE A 54 1.38 -6.90 -2.99
C PHE A 54 2.44 -7.66 -3.81
N TYR A 55 2.88 -7.05 -4.92
CA TYR A 55 3.97 -7.60 -5.74
C TYR A 55 5.32 -7.04 -5.30
N SER A 56 6.31 -7.91 -5.14
CA SER A 56 7.70 -7.50 -4.88
C SER A 56 8.67 -8.13 -5.86
N LYS A 57 9.87 -7.54 -5.91
CA LYS A 57 10.96 -7.96 -6.79
C LYS A 57 11.88 -8.88 -5.99
N ILE A 58 12.09 -10.10 -6.48
CA ILE A 58 13.11 -11.02 -5.99
C ILE A 58 14.06 -11.36 -7.14
N TYR A 59 15.24 -11.83 -6.80
CA TYR A 59 16.25 -12.27 -7.75
C TYR A 59 16.47 -13.77 -7.59
N VAL A 60 16.29 -14.53 -8.66
CA VAL A 60 16.33 -15.99 -8.65
C VAL A 60 17.35 -16.48 -9.67
N CYS A 61 18.12 -17.52 -9.33
CA CYS A 61 19.02 -18.13 -10.30
C CYS A 61 18.19 -18.93 -11.32
N PRO A 62 18.41 -18.74 -12.64
CA PRO A 62 17.68 -19.50 -13.67
C PRO A 62 17.99 -21.00 -13.64
N MET A 63 19.15 -21.40 -13.08
CA MET A 63 19.55 -22.80 -12.94
C MET A 63 19.25 -23.40 -11.57
N HIS A 64 19.25 -22.58 -10.52
CA HIS A 64 19.06 -22.99 -9.12
C HIS A 64 17.89 -22.19 -8.51
N PRO A 65 16.62 -22.57 -8.75
CA PRO A 65 15.45 -21.81 -8.31
C PRO A 65 15.32 -21.62 -6.80
N GLU A 66 15.98 -22.47 -6.02
CA GLU A 66 16.15 -22.37 -4.57
C GLU A 66 17.03 -21.18 -4.15
N VAL A 67 17.95 -20.73 -5.02
CA VAL A 67 18.79 -19.56 -4.77
C VAL A 67 18.01 -18.30 -5.10
N ARG A 68 17.41 -17.72 -4.06
CA ARG A 68 16.65 -16.47 -4.09
C ARG A 68 17.37 -15.39 -3.28
N SER A 69 17.28 -14.14 -3.73
CA SER A 69 17.83 -12.97 -3.05
C SER A 69 16.91 -11.76 -3.20
N ASP A 70 16.84 -10.92 -2.17
CA ASP A 70 16.16 -9.62 -2.26
C ASP A 70 16.99 -8.58 -3.04
N LYS A 71 18.26 -8.88 -3.34
CA LYS A 71 19.21 -7.97 -4.01
C LYS A 71 19.74 -8.57 -5.31
N PRO A 72 20.10 -7.74 -6.29
CA PRO A 72 20.81 -8.22 -7.48
C PRO A 72 22.16 -8.82 -7.07
N GLY A 73 22.62 -9.82 -7.83
CA GLY A 73 23.87 -10.49 -7.53
C GLY A 73 24.15 -11.68 -8.44
N LYS A 74 25.11 -12.49 -8.02
CA LYS A 74 25.45 -13.78 -8.62
C LYS A 74 24.96 -14.91 -7.71
N CYS A 75 24.59 -16.04 -8.31
CA CYS A 75 24.24 -17.27 -7.61
C CYS A 75 25.46 -17.79 -6.84
N SER A 76 25.29 -18.18 -5.58
CA SER A 76 26.35 -18.79 -4.76
C SER A 76 26.82 -20.12 -5.31
N GLU A 77 25.91 -20.88 -5.94
CA GLU A 77 26.19 -22.24 -6.38
C GLU A 77 26.89 -22.31 -7.75
N CYS A 78 26.52 -21.45 -8.70
CA CYS A 78 27.06 -21.49 -10.06
C CYS A 78 27.68 -20.19 -10.56
N GLY A 79 27.67 -19.11 -9.77
CA GLY A 79 28.23 -17.82 -10.16
C GLY A 79 27.47 -17.07 -11.26
N MET A 80 26.39 -17.63 -11.82
CA MET A 80 25.57 -16.95 -12.83
C MET A 80 24.82 -15.75 -12.23
N LYS A 81 24.51 -14.75 -13.08
CA LYS A 81 23.74 -13.58 -12.65
C LYS A 81 22.30 -13.97 -12.32
N LEU A 82 21.81 -13.52 -11.16
CA LEU A 82 20.43 -13.74 -10.75
C LEU A 82 19.47 -12.92 -11.64
N LYS A 83 18.37 -13.54 -12.06
CA LYS A 83 17.32 -12.88 -12.85
C LYS A 83 16.25 -12.32 -11.93
N LYS A 84 15.79 -11.10 -12.24
CA LYS A 84 14.70 -10.44 -11.53
C LYS A 84 13.37 -11.13 -11.85
N LYS A 85 12.59 -11.45 -10.82
CA LYS A 85 11.25 -12.04 -10.89
C LYS A 85 10.31 -11.22 -10.01
N GLN A 86 9.09 -11.01 -10.48
CA GLN A 86 8.02 -10.45 -9.65
C GLN A 86 7.27 -11.59 -8.98
N VAL A 87 7.06 -11.48 -7.68
CA VAL A 87 6.32 -12.46 -6.88
C VAL A 87 5.28 -11.77 -6.05
N LEU A 88 4.19 -12.49 -5.81
CA LEU A 88 3.16 -12.11 -4.86
C LEU A 88 3.67 -12.40 -3.46
N MET A 89 3.40 -11.50 -2.52
CA MET A 89 3.72 -11.71 -1.12
C MET A 89 2.65 -11.19 -0.20
N THR A 90 2.69 -11.74 1.02
CA THR A 90 1.87 -11.35 2.17
C THR A 90 2.77 -11.31 3.40
N TYR A 91 2.30 -10.66 4.45
CA TYR A 91 2.91 -10.65 5.77
C TYR A 91 2.02 -11.46 6.70
N ALA A 92 2.58 -12.45 7.37
CA ALA A 92 1.84 -13.39 8.23
C ALA A 92 2.37 -13.37 9.66
N CYS A 93 1.47 -13.59 10.62
CA CYS A 93 1.88 -13.86 11.99
C CYS A 93 2.49 -15.27 12.09
N THR A 94 3.52 -15.43 12.91
CA THR A 94 4.20 -16.72 13.13
C THR A 94 3.83 -17.36 14.47
N GLU A 95 2.90 -16.75 15.21
CA GLU A 95 2.44 -17.28 16.49
C GLU A 95 1.61 -18.54 16.31
N LYS A 96 1.78 -19.50 17.24
CA LYS A 96 1.05 -20.76 17.19
C LYS A 96 -0.45 -20.49 17.32
N GLY A 97 -1.22 -20.92 16.33
CA GLY A 97 -2.68 -20.74 16.32
C GLY A 97 -3.16 -19.38 15.80
N CYS A 98 -2.26 -18.55 15.26
CA CYS A 98 -2.63 -17.29 14.62
C CYS A 98 -2.50 -17.40 13.10
N ASP A 99 -3.62 -17.21 12.41
CA ASP A 99 -3.74 -17.24 10.96
C ASP A 99 -3.89 -15.85 10.33
N TYR A 100 -3.63 -14.79 11.11
CA TYR A 100 -3.63 -13.41 10.65
C TYR A 100 -2.58 -13.14 9.56
N LYS A 101 -3.04 -12.56 8.45
CA LYS A 101 -2.23 -12.21 7.26
C LYS A 101 -2.67 -10.88 6.68
N GLN A 102 -1.74 -10.14 6.09
CA GLN A 102 -2.04 -8.88 5.39
C GLN A 102 -1.08 -8.60 4.22
N ALA A 103 -1.40 -7.62 3.38
CA ALA A 103 -0.58 -7.24 2.23
C ALA A 103 0.66 -6.40 2.61
N LYS A 104 0.58 -5.65 3.72
CA LYS A 104 1.55 -4.62 4.10
C LYS A 104 2.41 -5.09 5.29
N PRO A 105 3.64 -4.55 5.42
CA PRO A 105 4.41 -4.71 6.65
C PRO A 105 3.63 -4.15 7.83
N GLY A 106 3.74 -4.78 9.00
CA GLY A 106 3.04 -4.31 10.18
C GLY A 106 3.18 -5.27 11.34
N ILE A 107 2.35 -5.02 12.35
CA ILE A 107 2.28 -5.79 13.57
C ILE A 107 0.97 -6.58 13.57
N CYS A 108 0.98 -7.81 14.09
CA CYS A 108 -0.22 -8.60 14.31
C CYS A 108 -1.11 -7.94 15.38
N PRO A 109 -2.40 -7.69 15.12
CA PRO A 109 -3.30 -7.07 16.09
C PRO A 109 -3.59 -7.97 17.30
N GLU A 110 -3.44 -9.29 17.16
CA GLU A 110 -3.72 -10.25 18.24
C GLU A 110 -2.52 -10.44 19.18
N HIS A 111 -1.30 -10.40 18.64
CA HIS A 111 -0.08 -10.77 19.38
C HIS A 111 0.91 -9.63 19.57
N ASN A 112 0.62 -8.44 19.02
CA ASN A 112 1.51 -7.29 18.99
C ASN A 112 2.95 -7.62 18.52
N LYS A 113 3.08 -8.64 17.66
CA LYS A 113 4.37 -9.12 17.10
C LYS A 113 4.49 -8.74 15.63
N GLY A 114 5.72 -8.41 15.23
CA GLY A 114 6.03 -8.07 13.84
C GLY A 114 5.69 -9.21 12.88
N LEU A 115 5.02 -8.87 11.78
CA LEU A 115 4.63 -9.84 10.77
C LEU A 115 5.82 -10.18 9.88
N VAL A 116 5.90 -11.44 9.48
CA VAL A 116 6.99 -11.96 8.65
C VAL A 116 6.56 -12.02 7.20
N LYS A 117 7.41 -11.50 6.32
CA LYS A 117 7.26 -11.56 4.86
C LYS A 117 7.19 -13.02 4.38
N LYS A 118 6.14 -13.37 3.64
CA LYS A 118 5.92 -14.68 3.03
C LYS A 118 5.64 -14.50 1.54
N ILE A 119 6.41 -15.20 0.72
CA ILE A 119 6.17 -15.29 -0.72
C ILE A 119 5.01 -16.26 -0.94
N ILE A 120 4.05 -15.87 -1.77
CA ILE A 120 2.95 -16.72 -2.24
C ILE A 120 3.44 -17.29 -3.57
N ASP A 121 3.94 -18.52 -3.53
CA ASP A 121 4.31 -19.32 -4.71
C ASP A 121 3.10 -20.13 -5.22
#